data_AF-A0A1B6KP79-F1
#
_entry.id   AF-A0A1B6KP79-F1
#
_cell.length_a   1.000
_cell.length_b   1.000
_cell.length_c   1.000
_cell.angle_alpha   90.00
_cell.angle_beta   90.00
_cell.angle_gamma   90.00
#
_symmetry.space_group_name_H-M   'P 1'
#
loop_
_entity.id
_entity.type
_entity.pdbx_description
1 polymer ?
#
loop_
_entity_poly.entity_id
_entity_poly.type
_entity_poly.pdbx_seq_one_letter_code
_entity_poly.pdbx_strand_id
1 'polypeptide(L)'
;GVGGSRQHFTGDKKQFLEDIKQALYASKIISYAQGFMLMREAAKLYNWKLNYGGIALMWRGGCIIRSVFLGNIKTAFDKNPKLTNLLLDPFFRDAVGHSQASWRKVVATAATLGVPTPAFSTALAFYDGYRSKQLPANLLQAQRDYFGAHTYELLSSPGMFIHTNWTGHGGNVSASTYQA
;
A
#
# COMPACT_ATOMS: atom_id res chain seq x y z
N GLY A 1 -28.08 -14.06 -13.30
CA GLY A 1 -26.94 -13.38 -12.62
C GLY A 1 -26.55 -14.21 -11.43
N VAL A 2 -25.24 -14.39 -11.19
CA VAL A 2 -24.75 -15.14 -10.01
C VAL A 2 -25.28 -14.43 -8.76
N GLY A 3 -26.20 -15.09 -8.05
CA GLY A 3 -26.97 -14.48 -6.98
C GLY A 3 -26.08 -14.04 -5.82
N GLY A 4 -26.17 -12.76 -5.45
CA GLY A 4 -25.50 -12.23 -4.27
C GLY A 4 -25.96 -12.95 -3.00
N SER A 5 -25.10 -12.95 -1.97
CA SER A 5 -25.45 -13.50 -0.67
C SER A 5 -26.75 -12.83 -0.17
N ARG A 6 -27.72 -13.62 0.27
CA ARG A 6 -28.95 -13.11 0.90
C ARG A 6 -28.78 -12.88 2.41
N GLN A 7 -27.54 -12.79 2.88
CA GLN A 7 -27.29 -12.59 4.31
C GLN A 7 -27.56 -11.13 4.65
N HIS A 8 -28.28 -10.91 5.75
CA HIS A 8 -28.51 -9.60 6.31
C HIS A 8 -27.52 -9.32 7.43
N PHE A 9 -27.10 -8.06 7.56
CA PHE A 9 -26.27 -7.63 8.69
C PHE A 9 -27.10 -7.67 9.98
N THR A 10 -26.63 -8.41 10.98
CA THR A 10 -27.30 -8.62 12.28
C THR A 10 -26.64 -7.89 13.44
N GLY A 11 -25.56 -7.14 13.20
CA GLY A 11 -24.85 -6.39 14.25
C GLY A 11 -25.49 -5.04 14.59
N ASP A 12 -24.88 -4.31 15.53
CA ASP A 12 -25.26 -2.93 15.84
C ASP A 12 -24.95 -2.00 14.66
N LYS A 13 -26.02 -1.45 14.07
CA LYS A 13 -25.95 -0.52 12.94
C LYS A 13 -25.24 0.79 13.28
N LYS A 14 -25.40 1.32 14.51
CA LYS A 14 -24.76 2.57 14.91
C LYS A 14 -23.25 2.39 14.99
N GLN A 15 -22.81 1.32 15.65
CA GLN A 15 -21.40 0.99 15.71
C GLN A 15 -20.81 0.73 14.31
N PHE A 16 -21.52 -0.02 13.46
CA PHE A 16 -21.04 -0.34 12.12
C PHE A 16 -20.95 0.90 11.21
N LEU A 17 -21.83 1.89 11.40
CA LEU A 17 -21.73 3.16 10.69
C LEU A 17 -20.45 3.94 11.06
N GLU A 18 -20.08 3.96 12.34
CA GLU A 18 -18.79 4.53 12.75
C GLU A 18 -17.63 3.70 12.20
N ASP A 19 -17.76 2.37 12.15
CA ASP A 19 -16.73 1.51 11.57
C ASP A 19 -16.48 1.85 10.08
N ILE A 20 -17.55 2.08 9.31
CA ILE A 20 -17.49 2.51 7.89
C ILE A 20 -16.80 3.87 7.75
N LYS A 21 -17.09 4.82 8.64
CA LYS A 21 -16.44 6.14 8.65
C LYS A 21 -14.94 6.03 8.89
N GLN A 22 -14.50 5.20 9.84
CA GLN A 22 -13.09 4.94 10.10
C GLN A 22 -12.42 4.22 8.92
N ALA A 23 -13.10 3.23 8.31
CA ALA A 23 -12.63 2.54 7.12
C ALA A 23 -12.39 3.49 5.93
N LEU A 24 -13.34 4.39 5.69
CA LEU A 24 -13.24 5.41 4.66
C LEU A 24 -12.07 6.36 4.93
N TYR A 25 -11.92 6.80 6.18
CA TYR A 25 -10.86 7.72 6.57
C TYR A 25 -9.46 7.10 6.39
N ALA A 26 -9.26 5.88 6.88
CA ALA A 26 -8.00 5.14 6.69
C ALA A 26 -7.71 4.91 5.20
N SER A 27 -8.71 4.46 4.42
CA SER A 27 -8.54 4.23 2.98
C SER A 27 -8.19 5.51 2.23
N LYS A 28 -8.77 6.66 2.61
CA LYS A 28 -8.41 7.97 2.07
C LYS A 28 -6.96 8.32 2.40
N ILE A 29 -6.49 8.08 3.63
CA ILE A 29 -5.08 8.30 3.99
C ILE A 29 -4.15 7.49 3.09
N ILE A 30 -4.45 6.20 2.87
CA ILE A 30 -3.65 5.35 1.99
C ILE A 30 -3.63 5.87 0.55
N SER A 31 -4.79 6.26 0.02
CA SER A 31 -4.89 6.79 -1.35
C SER A 31 -4.01 8.03 -1.54
N TYR A 32 -4.02 8.96 -0.59
CA TYR A 32 -3.13 10.13 -0.65
C TYR A 32 -1.66 9.76 -0.44
N ALA A 33 -1.35 8.83 0.47
CA ALA A 33 0.02 8.36 0.65
C ALA A 33 0.59 7.81 -0.67
N GLN A 34 -0.17 6.99 -1.40
CA GLN A 34 0.19 6.48 -2.72
C GLN A 34 0.36 7.60 -3.75
N GLY A 35 -0.54 8.59 -3.78
CA GLY A 35 -0.42 9.73 -4.68
C GLY A 35 0.86 10.55 -4.46
N PHE A 36 1.23 10.80 -3.19
CA PHE A 36 2.48 11.50 -2.86
C PHE A 36 3.72 10.64 -3.12
N MET A 37 3.64 9.31 -2.97
CA MET A 37 4.71 8.40 -3.41
C MET A 37 4.93 8.51 -4.92
N LEU A 38 3.86 8.49 -5.72
CA LEU A 38 3.94 8.64 -7.18
C LEU A 38 4.59 9.96 -7.59
N MET A 39 4.15 11.08 -7.01
CA MET A 39 4.75 12.39 -7.27
C MET A 39 6.23 12.43 -6.91
N ARG A 40 6.64 11.73 -5.85
CA ARG A 40 8.05 11.63 -5.46
C ARG A 40 8.88 10.82 -6.44
N GLU A 41 8.38 9.69 -6.92
CA GLU A 41 9.10 8.92 -7.94
C GLU A 41 9.20 9.71 -9.25
N ALA A 42 8.16 10.46 -9.64
CA ALA A 42 8.22 11.38 -10.77
C ALA A 42 9.25 12.50 -10.56
N ALA A 43 9.32 13.08 -9.36
CA ALA A 43 10.31 14.10 -9.02
C ALA A 43 11.75 13.59 -9.18
N LYS A 44 12.02 12.35 -8.77
CA LYS A 44 13.34 11.71 -8.98
C LYS A 44 13.62 11.49 -10.46
N LEU A 45 12.67 10.91 -11.20
CA LEU A 45 12.84 10.57 -12.62
C LEU A 45 13.11 11.81 -13.48
N TYR A 46 12.39 12.90 -13.22
CA TYR A 46 12.46 14.14 -14.01
C TYR A 46 13.32 15.24 -13.37
N ASN A 47 14.01 14.93 -12.26
CA ASN A 47 14.81 15.88 -11.48
C ASN A 47 14.04 17.16 -11.08
N TRP A 48 12.75 17.01 -10.76
CA TRP A 48 11.90 18.13 -10.33
C TRP A 48 12.06 18.40 -8.84
N LYS A 49 12.08 19.68 -8.47
CA LYS A 49 12.02 20.13 -7.07
C LYS A 49 10.57 20.43 -6.70
N LEU A 50 9.82 19.39 -6.31
CA LEU A 50 8.42 19.55 -5.93
C LEU A 50 8.27 20.07 -4.49
N ASN A 51 7.38 21.05 -4.32
CA ASN A 51 6.93 21.51 -3.01
C ASN A 51 5.65 20.76 -2.60
N TYR A 52 5.80 19.64 -1.89
CA TYR A 52 4.67 18.78 -1.51
C TYR A 52 3.65 19.48 -0.59
N GLY A 53 4.13 20.29 0.36
CA GLY A 53 3.25 21.10 1.21
C GLY A 53 2.47 22.15 0.40
N GLY A 54 3.14 22.78 -0.57
CA GLY A 54 2.52 23.69 -1.53
C GLY A 54 1.47 23.01 -2.42
N ILE A 55 1.75 21.81 -2.93
CA ILE A 55 0.79 21.01 -3.70
C ILE A 55 -0.47 20.72 -2.87
N ALA A 56 -0.29 20.27 -1.62
CA ALA A 56 -1.40 20.02 -0.71
C ALA A 56 -2.24 21.29 -0.43
N LEU A 57 -1.59 22.44 -0.29
CA LEU A 57 -2.26 23.72 -0.12
C LEU A 57 -3.05 24.13 -1.38
N MET A 58 -2.47 23.98 -2.57
CA MET A 58 -3.14 24.30 -3.83
C MET A 58 -4.42 23.49 -4.01
N TRP A 59 -4.41 22.21 -3.64
CA TRP A 59 -5.61 21.37 -3.70
C TRP A 59 -6.69 21.73 -2.69
N ARG A 60 -6.40 22.61 -1.72
CA ARG A 60 -7.38 23.08 -0.72
C ARG A 60 -8.29 24.18 -1.28
N GLY A 61 -7.83 24.97 -2.24
CA GLY A 61 -8.58 26.08 -2.84
C GLY A 61 -9.10 25.73 -4.25
N GLY A 62 -10.41 25.81 -4.47
CA GLY A 62 -11.02 25.66 -5.81
C GLY A 62 -11.10 24.24 -6.37
N CYS A 63 -10.29 23.29 -5.91
CA CYS A 63 -10.38 21.90 -6.36
C CYS A 63 -11.61 21.15 -5.80
N ILE A 64 -12.07 20.13 -6.52
CA ILE A 64 -13.18 19.25 -6.09
C ILE A 64 -12.79 18.43 -4.84
N ILE A 65 -11.53 18.03 -4.73
CA ILE A 65 -11.01 17.23 -3.61
C ILE A 65 -10.70 18.04 -2.34
N ARG A 66 -11.04 19.34 -2.33
CA ARG A 66 -10.77 20.24 -1.20
C ARG A 66 -11.33 19.66 0.10
N SER A 67 -10.51 19.67 1.15
CA SER A 67 -10.93 19.17 2.48
C SER A 67 -9.98 19.65 3.56
N VAL A 68 -10.45 19.70 4.82
CA VAL A 68 -9.62 19.96 6.01
C VAL A 68 -8.43 18.98 6.07
N PHE A 69 -8.63 17.76 5.60
CA PHE A 69 -7.60 16.72 5.47
C PHE A 69 -6.33 17.17 4.72
N LEU A 70 -6.46 17.98 3.67
CA LEU A 70 -5.31 18.52 2.94
C LEU A 70 -4.47 19.48 3.78
N GLY A 71 -5.08 20.16 4.76
CA GLY A 71 -4.37 20.95 5.75
C GLY A 71 -3.43 20.09 6.59
N ASN A 72 -3.85 18.90 7.00
CA ASN A 72 -3.00 17.97 7.75
C ASN A 72 -1.81 17.48 6.91
N ILE A 73 -2.02 17.25 5.61
CA ILE A 73 -0.92 16.88 4.68
C ILE A 73 0.08 18.03 4.58
N LYS A 74 -0.41 19.27 4.39
CA LYS A 74 0.46 20.44 4.38
C LYS A 74 1.27 20.51 5.68
N THR A 75 0.63 20.39 6.83
CA THR A 75 1.30 20.42 8.14
C THR A 75 2.36 19.32 8.28
N ALA A 76 2.11 18.11 7.78
CA ALA A 76 3.10 17.03 7.81
C ALA A 76 4.35 17.40 6.99
N PHE A 77 4.19 17.98 5.80
CA PHE A 77 5.32 18.44 4.98
C PHE A 77 5.97 19.74 5.48
N ASP A 78 5.23 20.63 6.15
CA ASP A 78 5.80 21.79 6.82
C ASP A 78 6.73 21.36 7.96
N LYS A 79 6.34 20.35 8.75
CA LYS A 79 7.15 19.76 9.82
C LYS A 79 8.36 19.00 9.27
N ASN A 80 8.18 18.24 8.20
CA ASN A 80 9.25 17.49 7.55
C ASN A 80 9.13 17.57 6.02
N PRO A 81 9.84 18.52 5.38
CA PRO A 81 9.83 18.63 3.91
C PRO A 81 10.42 17.41 3.19
N LYS A 82 11.20 16.57 3.90
CA LYS A 82 11.83 15.35 3.39
C LYS A 82 11.02 14.08 3.72
N LEU A 83 9.77 14.23 4.18
CA LEU A 83 8.91 13.09 4.53
C LEU A 83 8.78 12.14 3.34
N THR A 84 9.14 10.87 3.57
CA THR A 84 9.17 9.85 2.50
C THR A 84 7.81 9.19 2.32
N ASN A 85 6.96 9.16 3.34
CA ASN A 85 5.61 8.64 3.22
C ASN A 85 4.73 9.33 4.28
N LEU A 86 3.49 9.68 3.92
CA LEU A 86 2.53 10.25 4.86
C LEU A 86 2.31 9.35 6.08
N LEU A 87 2.38 8.03 5.92
CA LEU A 87 2.22 7.06 7.01
C LEU A 87 3.31 7.12 8.09
N LEU A 88 4.41 7.84 7.85
CA LEU A 88 5.47 8.04 8.83
C LEU A 88 5.30 9.33 9.65
N ASP A 89 4.41 10.23 9.23
CA ASP A 89 4.04 11.37 10.04
C ASP A 89 3.13 10.92 11.21
N PRO A 90 3.37 11.40 12.46
CA PRO A 90 2.62 10.96 13.63
C PRO A 90 1.10 11.10 13.50
N PHE A 91 0.59 12.17 12.88
CA PHE A 91 -0.85 12.38 12.77
C PHE A 91 -1.50 11.27 11.93
N PHE A 92 -0.92 10.96 10.76
CA PHE A 92 -1.47 9.93 9.88
C PHE A 92 -1.25 8.52 10.42
N ARG A 93 -0.07 8.26 11.02
CA ARG A 93 0.21 6.99 11.69
C ARG A 93 -0.83 6.70 12.76
N ASP A 94 -1.10 7.67 13.63
CA ASP A 94 -2.01 7.50 14.75
C ASP A 94 -3.46 7.42 14.24
N ALA A 95 -3.84 8.21 13.24
CA ALA A 95 -5.15 8.13 12.59
C ALA A 95 -5.44 6.72 12.01
N VAL A 96 -4.49 6.15 11.26
CA VAL A 96 -4.62 4.78 10.72
C VAL A 96 -4.60 3.75 11.86
N GLY A 97 -3.74 3.96 12.87
CA GLY A 97 -3.63 3.12 14.05
C GLY A 97 -4.96 2.95 14.79
N HIS A 98 -5.70 4.05 15.00
CA HIS A 98 -7.03 4.05 15.61
C HIS A 98 -8.11 3.46 14.68
N SER A 99 -7.98 3.65 13.37
CA SER A 99 -9.00 3.25 12.39
C SER A 99 -8.93 1.77 11.98
N GLN A 100 -7.77 1.12 12.13
CA GLN A 100 -7.50 -0.16 11.47
C GLN A 100 -8.43 -1.31 11.90
N ALA A 101 -8.88 -1.33 13.14
CA ALA A 101 -9.76 -2.39 13.64
C ALA A 101 -11.14 -2.32 12.97
N SER A 102 -11.76 -1.13 12.99
CA SER A 102 -13.00 -0.82 12.27
C SER A 102 -12.86 -1.09 10.77
N TRP A 103 -11.73 -0.69 10.19
CA TRP A 103 -11.47 -0.89 8.77
C TRP A 103 -11.44 -2.37 8.38
N ARG A 104 -10.75 -3.21 9.14
CA ARG A 104 -10.74 -4.67 8.94
C ARG A 104 -12.14 -5.27 9.09
N LYS A 105 -12.89 -4.84 10.09
CA LYS A 105 -14.27 -5.29 10.32
C LYS A 105 -15.18 -4.97 9.13
N VAL A 106 -15.06 -3.78 8.55
CA VAL A 106 -15.83 -3.38 7.36
C VAL A 106 -15.46 -4.22 6.15
N VAL A 107 -14.16 -4.40 5.85
CA VAL A 107 -13.72 -5.21 4.71
C VAL A 107 -14.15 -6.67 4.86
N ALA A 108 -14.01 -7.25 6.05
CA ALA A 108 -14.44 -8.63 6.32
C ALA A 108 -15.96 -8.78 6.19
N THR A 109 -16.74 -7.88 6.79
CA THR A 109 -18.22 -7.91 6.72
C THR A 109 -18.70 -7.71 5.29
N ALA A 110 -18.10 -6.79 4.53
CA ALA A 110 -18.45 -6.59 3.14
C ALA A 110 -18.19 -7.85 2.30
N ALA A 111 -17.06 -8.53 2.52
CA ALA A 111 -16.75 -9.78 1.84
C ALA A 111 -17.74 -10.89 2.17
N THR A 112 -18.14 -11.07 3.44
CA THR A 112 -19.12 -12.11 3.82
C THR A 112 -20.53 -11.82 3.30
N LEU A 113 -20.91 -10.55 3.20
CA LEU A 113 -22.20 -10.13 2.65
C LEU A 113 -22.22 -10.05 1.11
N GLY A 114 -21.07 -10.20 0.45
CA GLY A 114 -20.97 -10.09 -1.01
C GLY A 114 -21.06 -8.65 -1.53
N VAL A 115 -20.68 -7.66 -0.71
CA VAL A 115 -20.63 -6.25 -1.10
C VAL A 115 -19.22 -5.92 -1.62
N PRO A 116 -19.06 -5.50 -2.89
CA PRO A 116 -17.75 -5.18 -3.42
C PRO A 116 -17.20 -3.87 -2.85
N THR A 117 -16.04 -3.93 -2.19
CA THR A 117 -15.35 -2.76 -1.62
C THR A 117 -13.91 -2.61 -2.14
N PRO A 118 -13.68 -2.53 -3.46
CA PRO A 118 -12.34 -2.61 -4.04
C PRO A 118 -11.37 -1.55 -3.48
N ALA A 119 -11.84 -0.31 -3.27
CA ALA A 119 -11.04 0.77 -2.71
C ALA A 119 -10.64 0.53 -1.25
N PHE A 120 -11.54 -0.02 -0.42
CA PHE A 120 -11.20 -0.34 0.97
C PHE A 120 -10.25 -1.54 1.04
N SER A 121 -10.53 -2.59 0.25
CA SER A 121 -9.74 -3.82 0.26
C SER A 121 -8.32 -3.57 -0.25
N THR A 122 -8.14 -2.81 -1.34
CA THR A 122 -6.81 -2.51 -1.88
C THR A 122 -6.00 -1.61 -0.96
N ALA A 123 -6.63 -0.60 -0.35
CA ALA A 123 -5.94 0.26 0.59
C ALA A 123 -5.49 -0.53 1.84
N LEU A 124 -6.30 -1.48 2.33
CA LEU A 124 -5.95 -2.32 3.47
C LEU A 124 -4.80 -3.27 3.13
N ALA A 125 -4.87 -3.92 1.96
CA ALA A 125 -3.80 -4.77 1.46
C ALA A 125 -2.49 -4.00 1.28
N PHE A 126 -2.55 -2.77 0.76
CA PHE A 126 -1.37 -1.90 0.66
C PHE A 126 -0.81 -1.54 2.03
N TYR A 127 -1.65 -1.16 2.99
CA TYR A 127 -1.21 -0.83 4.35
C TYR A 127 -0.49 -2.01 5.01
N ASP A 128 -1.09 -3.21 4.94
CA ASP A 128 -0.50 -4.44 5.47
C ASP A 128 0.78 -4.83 4.74
N GLY A 129 0.82 -4.65 3.42
CA GLY A 129 2.02 -4.84 2.61
C GLY A 129 3.16 -3.90 3.01
N TYR A 130 2.85 -2.60 3.13
CA TYR A 130 3.83 -1.55 3.40
C TYR A 130 4.44 -1.63 4.80
N ARG A 131 3.66 -2.05 5.81
CA ARG A 131 4.16 -2.18 7.19
C ARG A 131 4.89 -3.50 7.46
N SER A 132 4.83 -4.47 6.54
CA SER A 132 5.43 -5.78 6.72
C SER A 132 6.91 -5.74 6.37
N LYS A 133 7.79 -6.03 7.35
CA LYS A 133 9.24 -6.12 7.11
C LYS A 133 9.61 -7.23 6.13
N GLN A 134 8.81 -8.30 6.10
CA GLN A 134 8.97 -9.44 5.20
C GLN A 134 7.65 -9.69 4.47
N LEU A 135 7.74 -9.82 3.16
CA LEU A 135 6.63 -10.16 2.27
C LEU A 135 6.91 -11.51 1.61
N PRO A 136 5.87 -12.24 1.17
CA PRO A 136 6.03 -13.52 0.48
C PRO A 136 6.67 -13.41 -0.93
N ALA A 137 7.24 -12.25 -1.28
CA ALA A 137 7.98 -12.04 -2.52
C ALA A 137 9.25 -12.91 -2.62
N ASN A 138 9.75 -13.44 -1.50
CA ASN A 138 10.81 -14.45 -1.49
C ASN A 138 10.38 -15.74 -2.22
N LEU A 139 9.11 -16.15 -2.14
CA LEU A 139 8.62 -17.29 -2.89
C LEU A 139 8.59 -17.01 -4.40
N LEU A 140 8.26 -15.79 -4.82
CA LEU A 140 8.35 -15.38 -6.23
C LEU A 140 9.79 -15.48 -6.74
N GLN A 141 10.76 -15.04 -5.95
CA GLN A 141 12.18 -15.15 -6.28
C GLN A 141 12.62 -16.62 -6.40
N ALA A 142 12.23 -17.47 -5.44
CA ALA A 142 12.52 -18.91 -5.50
C ALA A 142 11.88 -19.59 -6.73
N GLN A 143 10.62 -19.26 -7.05
CA GLN A 143 9.93 -19.78 -8.23
C GLN A 143 10.66 -19.40 -9.52
N ARG A 144 11.00 -18.11 -9.69
CA ARG A 144 11.74 -17.62 -10.87
C ARG A 144 13.08 -18.32 -11.02
N ASP A 145 13.80 -18.54 -9.93
CA ASP A 145 15.06 -19.28 -9.96
C ASP A 145 14.86 -20.76 -10.28
N TYR A 146 13.81 -21.38 -9.73
CA TYR A 146 13.46 -22.79 -9.97
C TYR A 146 13.21 -23.08 -11.45
N PHE A 147 12.29 -22.37 -12.10
CA PHE A 147 11.86 -22.70 -13.47
C PHE A 147 12.69 -21.99 -14.55
N GLY A 148 13.46 -20.97 -14.19
CA GLY A 148 14.10 -20.09 -15.17
C GLY A 148 15.53 -19.67 -14.82
N ALA A 149 16.12 -20.22 -13.77
CA ALA A 149 17.51 -19.94 -13.34
C ALA A 149 17.81 -18.42 -13.23
N HIS A 150 16.79 -17.65 -12.83
CA HIS A 150 16.81 -16.19 -12.75
C HIS A 150 17.59 -15.63 -11.56
N THR A 151 18.15 -16.48 -10.70
CA THR A 151 18.85 -16.13 -9.48
C THR A 151 17.99 -15.41 -8.43
N TYR A 152 18.47 -15.38 -7.20
CA TYR A 152 17.90 -14.59 -6.11
C TYR A 152 18.99 -14.13 -5.14
N GLU A 153 18.64 -13.23 -4.22
CA GLU A 153 19.55 -12.72 -3.19
C GLU A 153 19.20 -13.32 -1.82
N LEU A 154 20.22 -13.51 -0.98
CA LEU A 154 20.02 -13.87 0.43
C LEU A 154 19.87 -12.60 1.27
N LEU A 155 19.05 -12.67 2.33
CA LEU A 155 18.89 -11.57 3.28
C LEU A 155 20.22 -11.17 3.96
N SER A 156 21.14 -12.11 4.12
CA SER A 156 22.48 -11.89 4.70
C SER A 156 23.46 -11.24 3.73
N SER A 157 23.14 -11.21 2.43
CA SER A 157 24.07 -10.75 1.40
C SER A 157 23.36 -10.07 0.21
N PRO A 158 22.67 -8.93 0.43
CA PRO A 158 22.09 -8.15 -0.66
C PRO A 158 23.16 -7.73 -1.68
N GLY A 159 22.82 -7.77 -2.96
CA GLY A 159 23.70 -7.55 -4.11
C GLY A 159 24.39 -8.81 -4.64
N MET A 160 24.32 -9.94 -3.94
CA MET A 160 24.85 -11.21 -4.42
C MET A 160 23.75 -12.13 -4.96
N PHE A 161 23.84 -12.45 -6.24
CA PHE A 161 22.87 -13.29 -6.97
C PHE A 161 23.30 -14.76 -6.95
N ILE A 162 22.40 -15.62 -6.50
CA ILE A 162 22.62 -17.06 -6.33
C ILE A 162 21.60 -17.82 -7.16
N HIS A 163 22.06 -18.81 -7.92
CA HIS A 163 21.23 -19.84 -8.51
C HIS A 163 21.30 -21.11 -7.64
N THR A 164 20.15 -21.73 -7.36
CA THR A 164 20.08 -23.01 -6.67
C THR A 164 19.62 -24.10 -7.63
N ASN A 165 20.29 -25.25 -7.63
CA ASN A 165 19.79 -26.44 -8.31
C ASN A 165 18.65 -27.08 -7.50
N TRP A 166 17.43 -26.58 -7.68
CA TRP A 166 16.27 -26.99 -6.89
C TRP A 166 15.78 -28.40 -7.19
N THR A 167 16.05 -28.95 -8.38
CA THR A 167 15.57 -30.27 -8.78
C THR A 167 16.53 -31.40 -8.39
N GLY A 168 17.78 -31.06 -8.04
CA GLY A 168 18.86 -32.02 -7.80
C GLY A 168 19.36 -32.72 -9.08
N HIS A 169 18.73 -32.46 -10.22
CA HIS A 169 19.03 -33.07 -11.52
C HIS A 169 19.28 -32.02 -12.61
N GLY A 170 19.09 -30.74 -12.31
CA GLY A 170 19.40 -29.62 -13.20
C GLY A 170 20.90 -29.29 -13.21
N GLY A 171 21.37 -28.60 -14.25
CA GLY A 171 22.74 -28.07 -14.30
C GLY A 171 22.91 -26.83 -13.42
N ASN A 172 24.14 -26.49 -13.04
CA ASN A 172 24.48 -25.27 -12.29
C ASN A 172 24.48 -24.00 -13.17
N VAL A 173 23.77 -24.02 -14.30
CA VAL A 173 23.81 -22.95 -15.29
C VAL A 173 22.71 -21.93 -14.96
N SER A 174 23.11 -20.75 -14.48
CA SER A 174 22.21 -19.61 -14.35
C SER A 174 21.82 -19.08 -15.73
N ALA A 175 20.61 -18.55 -15.89
CA ALA A 175 20.24 -17.77 -17.07
C ALA A 175 21.01 -16.44 -17.03
N SER A 176 22.24 -16.44 -17.53
CA SER A 176 23.01 -15.22 -17.70
C SER A 176 22.23 -14.24 -18.56
N THR A 177 22.20 -12.97 -18.16
CA THR A 177 21.78 -11.87 -19.03
C THR A 177 22.56 -11.96 -20.34
N TYR A 178 21.88 -12.18 -21.46
CA TYR A 178 22.43 -11.87 -22.78
C TYR A 178 22.80 -10.39 -22.75
N GLN A 179 24.09 -10.08 -22.66
CA GLN A 179 24.58 -8.77 -23.07
C GLN A 179 24.49 -8.75 -24.60
N ALA A 180 23.47 -8.08 -25.12
CA ALA A 180 23.46 -7.60 -26.49
C ALA A 180 24.26 -6.30 -26.57
#